data_AF-A0AAE0DHQ7-F1
#
_entry.id   AF-A0AAE0DHQ7-F1
#
_cell.length_a   1.000
_cell.length_b   1.000
_cell.length_c   1.000
_cell.angle_alpha   90.00
_cell.angle_beta   90.00
_cell.angle_gamma   90.00
#
_symmetry.space_group_name_H-M   'P 1'
#
loop_
_entity.id
_entity.type
_entity.pdbx_description
1 polymer ?
#
loop_
_entity_poly.entity_id
_entity_poly.type
_entity_poly.pdbx_seq_one_letter_code
_entity_poly.pdbx_strand_id
1 'polypeptide(L)'
;MANIRNLPWGEKWILIAILAALPFLAVRLLYSILADFEDNNTFNIINGNATVQLCMAVIEEFIITIFFLATGLAAPSLKSTISFGLALERLLDGPAYHSGQAIVMREEAHLKNWISIAQQTPYKNASDKAFVKHKLREQLRGYVAMTDSPPIQFVQELMEIYPHAKVICTVRDPDDWWRSMEPVIRNAKMPFFRFVFYWLPALRYFVTCYKAKENGRYRELYIQDGNNIFVRETYDYHMRYLKRVVPEEKLHSFSVEDGWEPLCKLLHKPVPDEPFPRANDAATVESSFKSMVLKGLLRWAQVFYGGIWLAFNRALLPVHANTPHLIQPIIHRIQSRVPVNTRSQTPIRHLQTLSL
;
A
#
# COMPACT_ATOMS: atom_id res chain seq x y z
N MET A 1 -24.19 -28.03 10.71
CA MET A 1 -23.94 -26.75 11.40
C MET A 1 -22.58 -26.84 12.07
N ALA A 2 -21.62 -25.99 11.70
CA ALA A 2 -20.27 -26.01 12.28
C ALA A 2 -20.34 -25.73 13.79
N ASN A 3 -19.66 -26.54 14.60
CA ASN A 3 -19.69 -26.44 16.05
C ASN A 3 -18.90 -25.20 16.51
N ILE A 4 -19.60 -24.10 16.81
CA ILE A 4 -19.04 -22.78 17.17
C ILE A 4 -18.03 -22.87 18.33
N ARG A 5 -18.15 -23.88 19.21
CA ARG A 5 -17.21 -24.12 20.31
C ARG A 5 -15.78 -24.44 19.87
N ASN A 6 -15.58 -24.97 18.66
CA ASN A 6 -14.26 -25.39 18.17
C ASN A 6 -13.56 -24.36 17.28
N LEU A 7 -14.14 -23.16 17.12
CA LEU A 7 -13.50 -22.12 16.31
C LEU A 7 -12.26 -21.52 17.02
N PRO A 8 -11.18 -21.21 16.27
CA PRO A 8 -10.03 -20.48 16.78
C PRO A 8 -10.44 -19.19 17.49
N TRP A 9 -9.70 -18.79 18.52
CA TRP A 9 -10.07 -17.67 19.39
C TRP A 9 -10.34 -16.37 18.62
N GLY A 10 -9.53 -16.05 17.59
CA GLY A 10 -9.74 -14.88 16.74
C GLY A 10 -11.02 -14.93 15.89
N GLU A 11 -11.41 -16.11 15.39
CA GLU A 11 -12.64 -16.28 14.59
C GLU A 11 -13.90 -16.18 15.46
N LYS A 12 -13.82 -16.61 16.73
CA LYS A 12 -14.91 -16.42 17.70
C LYS A 12 -15.20 -14.95 17.94
N TRP A 13 -14.18 -14.10 18.04
CA TRP A 13 -14.35 -12.66 18.23
C TRP A 13 -14.98 -11.96 17.03
N ILE A 14 -14.61 -12.37 15.82
CA ILE A 14 -15.23 -11.87 14.58
C ILE A 14 -16.72 -12.23 14.57
N LEU A 15 -17.07 -13.48 14.89
CA LEU A 15 -18.46 -13.90 14.94
C LEU A 15 -19.25 -13.18 16.04
N ILE A 16 -18.68 -12.98 17.22
CA ILE A 16 -19.32 -12.23 18.31
C ILE A 16 -19.60 -10.79 17.87
N ALA A 17 -18.66 -10.13 17.20
CA ALA A 17 -18.86 -8.77 16.72
C ALA A 17 -19.86 -8.66 15.57
N ILE A 18 -19.87 -9.63 14.64
CA ILE A 18 -20.90 -9.73 13.61
C ILE A 18 -22.27 -9.87 14.28
N LEU A 19 -22.41 -10.80 15.22
CA LEU A 19 -23.66 -11.02 15.96
C LEU A 19 -24.08 -9.79 16.78
N ALA A 20 -23.14 -9.07 17.37
CA ALA A 20 -23.38 -7.83 18.10
C ALA A 20 -23.78 -6.66 17.18
N ALA A 21 -23.29 -6.62 15.93
CA ALA A 21 -23.63 -5.60 14.94
C ALA A 21 -24.98 -5.85 14.23
N LEU A 22 -25.48 -7.10 14.23
CA LEU A 22 -26.72 -7.47 13.54
C LEU A 22 -27.96 -6.64 13.95
N PRO A 23 -28.23 -6.35 15.24
CA PRO A 23 -29.37 -5.52 15.62
C PRO A 23 -29.29 -4.11 15.03
N PHE A 24 -28.10 -3.52 15.02
CA PHE A 24 -27.87 -2.18 14.47
C PHE A 24 -28.02 -2.17 12.95
N LEU A 25 -27.51 -3.22 12.29
CA LEU A 25 -27.69 -3.42 10.86
C LEU A 25 -29.17 -3.63 10.50
N ALA A 26 -29.93 -4.32 11.34
CA ALA A 26 -31.37 -4.53 11.15
C ALA A 26 -32.15 -3.21 11.24
N VAL A 27 -31.84 -2.34 12.21
CA VAL A 27 -32.42 -0.99 12.30
C VAL A 27 -32.07 -0.17 11.06
N ARG A 28 -30.81 -0.23 10.61
CA ARG A 28 -30.36 0.46 9.40
C ARG A 28 -31.07 0.00 8.13
N LEU A 29 -31.29 -1.31 7.99
CA LEU A 29 -32.01 -1.91 6.87
C LEU A 29 -33.50 -1.59 6.94
N LEU A 30 -34.10 -1.60 8.13
CA LEU A 30 -35.49 -1.21 8.33
C LEU A 30 -35.70 0.25 7.90
N TYR A 31 -34.80 1.16 8.28
CA TYR A 31 -34.86 2.56 7.81
C TYR A 31 -34.84 2.65 6.27
N SER A 32 -33.95 1.90 5.61
CA SER A 32 -33.91 1.88 4.13
C SER A 32 -35.20 1.33 3.50
N ILE A 33 -35.80 0.30 4.09
CA ILE A 33 -37.07 -0.27 3.61
C ILE A 33 -38.21 0.75 3.78
N LEU A 34 -38.31 1.38 4.95
CA LEU A 34 -39.34 2.40 5.20
C LEU A 34 -39.15 3.63 4.30
N ALA A 35 -37.91 4.01 4.01
CA ALA A 35 -37.60 5.12 3.11
C ALA A 35 -38.01 4.85 1.65
N ASP A 36 -37.92 3.60 1.19
CA ASP A 36 -38.19 3.21 -0.19
C ASP A 36 -39.66 2.82 -0.45
N PHE A 37 -40.34 2.27 0.55
CA PHE A 37 -41.69 1.68 0.39
C PHE A 37 -42.80 2.43 1.13
N GLU A 38 -42.48 3.37 2.01
CA GLU A 38 -43.48 4.14 2.75
C GLU A 38 -43.57 5.57 2.20
N ASP A 39 -44.76 5.98 1.77
CA ASP A 39 -45.05 7.33 1.28
C ASP A 39 -45.14 8.37 2.42
N ASN A 40 -44.35 8.18 3.48
CA ASN A 40 -44.31 9.03 4.65
C ASN A 40 -43.05 9.91 4.62
N ASN A 41 -43.24 11.22 4.62
CA ASN A 41 -42.12 12.18 4.65
C ASN A 41 -41.19 12.01 5.86
N THR A 42 -41.60 11.29 6.91
CA THR A 42 -40.75 11.02 8.09
C THR A 42 -39.49 10.22 7.75
N PHE A 43 -39.56 9.26 6.83
CA PHE A 43 -38.47 8.31 6.53
C PHE A 43 -37.69 8.66 5.25
N ASN A 44 -37.89 9.86 4.70
CA ASN A 44 -37.25 10.27 3.45
C ASN A 44 -35.77 10.64 3.65
N ILE A 45 -34.87 10.14 2.77
CA ILE A 45 -33.42 10.39 2.85
C ILE A 45 -33.03 11.84 2.50
N ILE A 46 -33.82 12.51 1.66
CA ILE A 46 -33.52 13.85 1.12
C ILE A 46 -34.21 14.94 1.94
N ASN A 47 -35.49 14.74 2.29
CA ASN A 47 -36.34 15.76 2.91
C ASN A 47 -37.03 15.28 4.21
N GLY A 48 -36.54 14.20 4.83
CA GLY A 48 -37.19 13.59 5.99
C GLY A 48 -36.79 14.14 7.35
N ASN A 49 -37.25 13.48 8.41
CA ASN A 49 -36.98 13.93 9.78
C ASN A 49 -35.52 13.67 10.15
N ALA A 50 -34.76 14.75 10.35
CA ALA A 50 -33.34 14.69 10.70
C ALA A 50 -33.04 13.86 11.96
N THR A 51 -33.95 13.84 12.94
CA THR A 51 -33.79 13.04 14.17
C THR A 51 -33.92 11.55 13.89
N VAL A 52 -34.90 11.17 13.06
CA VAL A 52 -35.12 9.78 12.66
C VAL A 52 -33.97 9.28 11.81
N GLN A 53 -33.49 10.10 10.86
CA GLN A 53 -32.31 9.80 10.06
C GLN A 53 -31.04 9.64 10.92
N LEU A 54 -30.85 10.52 11.90
CA LEU A 54 -29.71 10.43 12.83
C LEU A 54 -29.76 9.14 13.64
N CYS A 55 -30.90 8.82 14.26
CA CYS A 55 -31.04 7.69 15.17
C CYS A 55 -31.10 6.33 14.47
N MET A 56 -31.74 6.24 13.30
CA MET A 56 -31.94 4.95 12.63
C MET A 56 -30.95 4.67 11.50
N ALA A 57 -30.24 5.69 11.01
CA ALA A 57 -29.27 5.51 9.94
C ALA A 57 -27.84 5.86 10.36
N VAL A 58 -27.62 7.09 10.85
CA VAL A 58 -26.26 7.60 11.06
C VAL A 58 -25.59 6.97 12.30
N ILE A 59 -26.27 6.97 13.45
CA ILE A 59 -25.73 6.42 14.71
C ILE A 59 -25.44 4.92 14.56
N GLU A 60 -26.37 4.18 13.95
CA GLU A 60 -26.23 2.75 13.68
C GLU A 60 -24.98 2.45 12.85
N GLU A 61 -24.73 3.24 11.80
CA GLU A 61 -23.57 3.10 10.93
C GLU A 61 -22.25 3.39 11.66
N PHE A 62 -22.22 4.38 12.55
CA PHE A 62 -21.07 4.63 13.42
C PHE A 62 -20.82 3.48 14.40
N ILE A 63 -21.86 2.92 15.02
CA ILE A 63 -21.75 1.80 15.97
C ILE A 63 -21.24 0.55 15.27
N ILE A 64 -21.79 0.20 14.10
CA ILE A 64 -21.33 -0.91 13.26
C ILE A 64 -19.86 -0.71 12.89
N THR A 65 -19.50 0.51 12.47
CA THR A 65 -18.11 0.86 12.13
C THR A 65 -17.19 0.68 13.34
N ILE A 66 -17.59 1.11 14.54
CA ILE A 66 -16.81 0.94 15.78
C ILE A 66 -16.60 -0.55 16.10
N PHE A 67 -17.63 -1.40 15.99
CA PHE A 67 -17.48 -2.85 16.23
C PHE A 67 -16.52 -3.52 15.25
N PHE A 68 -16.61 -3.19 13.95
CA PHE A 68 -15.70 -3.71 12.94
C PHE A 68 -14.28 -3.13 13.07
N LEU A 69 -14.16 -1.87 13.51
CA LEU A 69 -12.87 -1.24 13.78
C LEU A 69 -12.19 -1.88 15.00
N ALA A 70 -12.94 -2.16 16.07
CA ALA A 70 -12.47 -2.78 17.30
C ALA A 70 -12.07 -4.24 17.12
N THR A 71 -12.80 -5.01 16.30
CA THR A 71 -12.40 -6.39 15.95
C THR A 71 -11.15 -6.44 15.10
N GLY A 72 -10.98 -5.50 14.18
CA GLY A 72 -9.74 -5.35 13.44
C GLY A 72 -8.52 -5.14 14.36
N LEU A 73 -8.69 -4.37 15.45
CA LEU A 73 -7.64 -4.09 16.43
C LEU A 73 -7.27 -5.31 17.31
N ALA A 74 -8.18 -6.28 17.45
CA ALA A 74 -8.00 -7.48 18.27
C ALA A 74 -7.45 -8.70 17.49
N ALA A 75 -7.11 -8.53 16.20
CA ALA A 75 -6.50 -9.59 15.40
C ALA A 75 -5.14 -10.03 15.99
N PRO A 76 -4.77 -11.31 15.87
CA PRO A 76 -3.53 -11.83 16.47
C PRO A 76 -2.28 -11.12 15.93
N SER A 77 -1.35 -10.82 16.86
CA SER A 77 -0.07 -10.14 16.59
C SER A 77 0.74 -10.86 15.52
N LEU A 78 1.09 -10.15 14.46
CA LEU A 78 2.14 -10.54 13.54
C LEU A 78 3.48 -10.42 14.29
N LYS A 79 3.98 -11.41 15.02
CA LYS A 79 5.32 -11.30 15.65
C LYS A 79 6.39 -11.15 14.53
N SER A 80 6.83 -9.92 14.22
CA SER A 80 7.40 -9.61 12.89
C SER A 80 8.89 -9.27 12.85
N THR A 81 9.38 -9.33 11.62
CA THR A 81 10.64 -8.78 11.12
C THR A 81 10.93 -7.34 11.55
N ILE A 82 9.95 -6.53 11.95
CA ILE A 82 10.19 -5.16 12.48
C ILE A 82 10.87 -5.23 13.85
N SER A 83 10.36 -6.08 14.74
CA SER A 83 10.95 -6.29 16.08
C SER A 83 12.40 -6.76 15.95
N PHE A 84 12.64 -7.69 15.01
CA PHE A 84 13.99 -8.14 14.68
C PHE A 84 14.85 -7.02 14.06
N GLY A 85 14.28 -6.21 13.17
CA GLY A 85 14.95 -5.04 12.59
C GLY A 85 15.41 -4.06 13.67
N LEU A 86 14.54 -3.68 14.61
CA LEU A 86 14.89 -2.80 15.73
C LEU A 86 15.97 -3.40 16.64
N ALA A 87 15.91 -4.72 16.89
CA ALA A 87 16.95 -5.40 17.65
C ALA A 87 18.31 -5.32 16.93
N LEU A 88 18.33 -5.46 15.61
CA LEU A 88 19.55 -5.30 14.80
C LEU A 88 20.05 -3.85 14.81
N GLU A 89 19.16 -2.85 14.73
CA GLU A 89 19.55 -1.45 14.86
C GLU A 89 20.28 -1.19 16.17
N ARG A 90 19.71 -1.73 17.25
CA ARG A 90 20.24 -1.58 18.59
C ARG A 90 21.61 -2.24 18.78
N LEU A 91 21.85 -3.40 18.18
CA LEU A 91 23.08 -4.17 18.33
C LEU A 91 24.20 -3.75 17.37
N LEU A 92 23.83 -3.31 16.16
CA LEU A 92 24.76 -2.98 15.09
C LEU A 92 25.07 -1.48 14.99
N ASP A 93 24.41 -0.65 15.82
CA ASP A 93 24.63 0.80 15.89
C ASP A 93 24.45 1.49 14.53
N GLY A 94 23.33 1.19 13.88
CA GLY A 94 22.99 1.75 12.57
C GLY A 94 21.60 1.33 12.10
N PRO A 95 21.04 1.98 11.06
CA PRO A 95 19.67 1.72 10.64
C PRO A 95 19.54 0.34 9.98
N ALA A 96 18.41 -0.33 10.22
CA ALA A 96 18.06 -1.61 9.63
C ALA A 96 16.94 -1.39 8.61
N TYR A 97 17.15 -1.87 7.40
CA TYR A 97 16.16 -1.76 6.36
C TYR A 97 14.98 -2.71 6.66
N HIS A 98 13.76 -2.18 6.73
CA HIS A 98 12.53 -2.96 6.81
C HIS A 98 11.56 -2.57 5.69
N SER A 99 11.19 -3.53 4.85
CA SER A 99 10.39 -3.26 3.64
C SER A 99 9.01 -2.66 3.93
N GLY A 100 8.29 -3.19 4.93
CA GLY A 100 7.01 -2.62 5.33
C GLY A 100 7.06 -1.14 5.75
N GLN A 101 8.12 -0.71 6.45
CA GLN A 101 8.30 0.69 6.84
C GLN A 101 8.73 1.53 5.64
N ALA A 102 9.66 0.99 4.84
CA ALA A 102 10.19 1.68 3.67
C ALA A 102 9.09 1.97 2.62
N ILE A 103 8.14 1.06 2.42
CA ILE A 103 7.00 1.26 1.51
C ILE A 103 6.11 2.45 1.93
N VAL A 104 5.98 2.69 3.23
CA VAL A 104 5.10 3.73 3.77
C VAL A 104 5.81 5.08 3.88
N MET A 105 7.08 5.07 4.28
CA MET A 105 7.80 6.28 4.66
C MET A 105 8.70 6.83 3.56
N ARG A 106 9.08 6.04 2.55
CA ARG A 106 10.01 6.48 1.51
C ARG A 106 9.31 7.16 0.35
N GLU A 107 10.13 7.89 -0.40
CA GLU A 107 9.76 8.53 -1.65
C GLU A 107 9.33 7.53 -2.72
N GLU A 108 8.64 8.03 -3.73
CA GLU A 108 8.16 7.27 -4.87
C GLU A 108 9.26 6.53 -5.65
N ALA A 109 10.45 7.14 -5.75
CA ALA A 109 11.60 6.53 -6.40
C ALA A 109 11.96 5.17 -5.76
N HIS A 110 11.73 5.02 -4.45
CA HIS A 110 11.98 3.78 -3.73
C HIS A 110 11.14 2.61 -4.27
N LEU A 111 9.81 2.77 -4.37
CA LEU A 111 8.95 1.71 -4.91
C LEU A 111 9.20 1.47 -6.40
N LYS A 112 9.48 2.53 -7.18
CA LYS A 112 9.83 2.39 -8.60
C LYS A 112 11.11 1.58 -8.79
N ASN A 113 12.12 1.80 -7.97
CA ASN A 113 13.35 1.00 -8.01
C ASN A 113 13.06 -0.47 -7.69
N TRP A 114 12.26 -0.79 -6.67
CA TRP A 114 11.86 -2.17 -6.40
C TRP A 114 11.04 -2.81 -7.52
N ILE A 115 10.15 -2.04 -8.17
CA ILE A 115 9.45 -2.48 -9.39
C ILE A 115 10.47 -2.83 -10.48
N SER A 116 11.43 -1.95 -10.74
CA SER A 116 12.46 -2.19 -11.76
C SER A 116 13.33 -3.41 -11.46
N ILE A 117 13.71 -3.63 -10.20
CA ILE A 117 14.45 -4.83 -9.76
C ILE A 117 13.62 -6.09 -10.04
N ALA A 118 12.36 -6.08 -9.62
CA ALA A 118 11.48 -7.24 -9.78
C ALA A 118 11.18 -7.55 -11.26
N GLN A 119 11.06 -6.53 -12.12
CA GLN A 119 10.85 -6.69 -13.56
C GLN A 119 12.04 -7.33 -14.30
N GLN A 120 13.24 -7.28 -13.72
CA GLN A 120 14.42 -7.97 -14.27
C GLN A 120 14.55 -9.43 -13.82
N THR A 121 13.56 -9.94 -13.08
CA THR A 121 13.52 -11.33 -12.64
C THR A 121 12.35 -12.08 -13.31
N PRO A 122 12.54 -13.32 -13.79
CA PRO A 122 13.78 -14.10 -13.77
C PRO A 122 14.84 -13.53 -14.72
N TYR A 123 16.12 -13.76 -14.40
CA TYR A 123 17.23 -13.26 -15.21
C TYR A 123 17.26 -13.96 -16.57
N LYS A 124 17.33 -13.19 -17.65
CA LYS A 124 17.51 -13.70 -19.01
C LYS A 124 18.99 -13.77 -19.38
N ASN A 125 19.80 -12.88 -18.82
CA ASN A 125 21.23 -12.80 -19.10
C ASN A 125 22.03 -12.24 -17.89
N ALA A 126 23.36 -12.24 -18.00
CA ALA A 126 24.24 -11.73 -16.96
C ALA A 126 24.07 -10.22 -16.68
N SER A 127 23.62 -9.44 -17.67
CA SER A 127 23.41 -8.00 -17.49
C SER A 127 22.20 -7.70 -16.59
N ASP A 128 21.16 -8.53 -16.61
CA ASP A 128 20.01 -8.41 -15.72
C ASP A 128 20.43 -8.61 -14.25
N LYS A 129 21.25 -9.64 -14.00
CA LYS A 129 21.82 -9.90 -12.67
C LYS A 129 22.74 -8.76 -12.22
N ALA A 130 23.56 -8.21 -13.12
CA ALA A 130 24.41 -7.07 -12.81
C ALA A 130 23.58 -5.81 -12.47
N PHE A 131 22.52 -5.54 -13.22
CA PHE A 131 21.58 -4.46 -12.95
C PHE A 131 20.92 -4.62 -11.58
N VAL A 132 20.41 -5.82 -11.27
CA VAL A 132 19.79 -6.09 -9.96
C VAL A 132 20.80 -5.91 -8.84
N LYS A 133 22.03 -6.44 -8.95
CA LYS A 133 23.07 -6.24 -7.93
C LYS A 133 23.41 -4.77 -7.72
N HIS A 134 23.51 -3.99 -8.79
CA HIS A 134 23.74 -2.55 -8.71
C HIS A 134 22.61 -1.84 -7.97
N LYS A 135 21.36 -2.14 -8.34
CA LYS A 135 20.18 -1.53 -7.72
C LYS A 135 19.98 -1.95 -6.27
N LEU A 136 20.30 -3.19 -5.90
CA LEU A 136 20.30 -3.66 -4.51
C LEU A 136 21.30 -2.85 -3.66
N ARG A 137 22.55 -2.67 -4.15
CA ARG A 137 23.54 -1.81 -3.47
C ARG A 137 23.07 -0.37 -3.30
N GLU A 138 22.36 0.17 -4.28
CA GLU A 138 21.80 1.53 -4.22
C GLU A 138 20.68 1.63 -3.18
N GLN A 139 19.72 0.70 -3.22
CA GLN A 139 18.56 0.68 -2.31
C GLN A 139 18.95 0.48 -0.85
N LEU A 140 19.99 -0.32 -0.60
CA LEU A 140 20.39 -0.76 0.74
C LEU A 140 21.60 0.04 1.27
N ARG A 141 22.00 1.10 0.56
CA ARG A 141 23.10 1.95 0.99
C ARG A 141 22.79 2.60 2.33
N GLY A 142 23.76 2.53 3.25
CA GLY A 142 23.68 3.16 4.57
C GLY A 142 22.97 2.32 5.63
N TYR A 143 22.44 1.14 5.27
CA TYR A 143 21.84 0.20 6.22
C TYR A 143 22.86 -0.85 6.68
N VAL A 144 22.85 -1.15 7.98
CA VAL A 144 23.73 -2.17 8.59
C VAL A 144 23.11 -3.57 8.56
N ALA A 145 21.78 -3.64 8.41
CA ALA A 145 21.01 -4.86 8.30
C ALA A 145 19.80 -4.67 7.39
N MET A 146 19.17 -5.77 6.97
CA MET A 146 17.92 -5.75 6.23
C MET A 146 17.01 -6.90 6.61
N THR A 147 15.71 -6.65 6.55
CA THR A 147 14.64 -7.58 6.91
C THR A 147 13.47 -7.42 5.95
N ASP A 148 12.60 -8.43 5.91
CA ASP A 148 11.34 -8.43 5.15
C ASP A 148 11.50 -8.47 3.61
N SER A 149 10.42 -8.83 2.91
CA SER A 149 10.34 -8.86 1.44
C SER A 149 10.14 -7.45 0.86
N PRO A 150 10.87 -7.05 -0.20
CA PRO A 150 11.59 -7.91 -1.16
C PRO A 150 13.06 -8.34 -0.92
N PRO A 151 13.95 -7.63 -0.20
CA PRO A 151 15.38 -7.96 -0.14
C PRO A 151 15.70 -9.44 0.19
N ILE A 152 14.95 -10.07 1.09
CA ILE A 152 15.17 -11.47 1.50
C ILE A 152 15.07 -12.50 0.37
N GLN A 153 14.53 -12.11 -0.79
CA GLN A 153 14.42 -12.97 -1.98
C GLN A 153 15.66 -12.90 -2.88
N PHE A 154 16.60 -12.01 -2.53
CA PHE A 154 17.85 -11.76 -3.23
C PHE A 154 19.07 -12.13 -2.39
N VAL A 155 18.91 -13.06 -1.43
CA VAL A 155 19.97 -13.47 -0.49
C VAL A 155 21.23 -13.93 -1.25
N GLN A 156 21.06 -14.66 -2.35
CA GLN A 156 22.18 -15.09 -3.19
C GLN A 156 22.99 -13.89 -3.71
N GLU A 157 22.33 -12.90 -4.30
CA GLU A 157 22.98 -11.68 -4.80
C GLU A 157 23.58 -10.84 -3.68
N LEU A 158 22.89 -10.77 -2.54
CA LEU A 158 23.32 -10.00 -1.38
C LEU A 158 24.58 -10.60 -0.76
N MET A 159 24.74 -11.92 -0.72
CA MET A 159 25.99 -12.54 -0.27
C MET A 159 27.15 -12.29 -1.24
N GLU A 160 26.89 -12.19 -2.54
CA GLU A 160 27.91 -11.77 -3.52
C GLU A 160 28.28 -10.29 -3.36
N ILE A 161 27.34 -9.45 -2.89
CA ILE A 161 27.55 -8.02 -2.66
C ILE A 161 28.29 -7.78 -1.33
N TYR A 162 27.89 -8.51 -0.28
CA TYR A 162 28.33 -8.40 1.11
C TYR A 162 28.82 -9.77 1.60
N PRO A 163 30.03 -10.21 1.19
CA PRO A 163 30.52 -11.56 1.45
C PRO A 163 30.72 -11.87 2.95
N HIS A 164 30.88 -10.85 3.78
CA HIS A 164 31.05 -11.01 5.24
C HIS A 164 29.73 -10.90 6.02
N ALA A 165 28.60 -10.65 5.35
CA ALA A 165 27.30 -10.60 6.01
C ALA A 165 26.87 -11.99 6.51
N LYS A 166 26.24 -12.01 7.67
CA LYS A 166 25.56 -13.21 8.21
C LYS A 166 24.13 -13.25 7.71
N VAL A 167 23.59 -14.44 7.46
CA VAL A 167 22.19 -14.63 7.09
C VAL A 167 21.44 -15.22 8.27
N ILE A 168 20.49 -14.46 8.81
CA ILE A 168 19.68 -14.89 9.96
C ILE A 168 18.26 -15.16 9.46
N CYS A 169 17.80 -16.40 9.63
CA CYS A 169 16.45 -16.82 9.31
C CYS A 169 15.61 -16.85 10.59
N THR A 170 14.61 -15.97 10.68
CA THR A 170 13.67 -15.97 11.80
C THR A 170 12.71 -17.15 11.66
N VAL A 171 12.70 -18.07 12.62
CA VAL A 171 11.88 -19.29 12.60
C VAL A 171 10.71 -19.19 13.57
N ARG A 172 9.58 -19.78 13.20
CA ARG A 172 8.40 -20.01 14.05
C ARG A 172 7.59 -21.18 13.51
N ASP A 173 6.51 -21.55 14.20
CA ASP A 173 5.58 -22.55 13.69
C ASP A 173 5.03 -22.13 12.30
N PRO A 174 5.08 -23.01 11.27
CA PRO A 174 4.66 -22.64 9.92
C PRO A 174 3.15 -22.36 9.79
N ASP A 175 2.31 -22.99 10.62
CA ASP A 175 0.86 -22.78 10.56
C ASP A 175 0.50 -21.44 11.23
N ASP A 176 1.16 -21.11 12.35
CA ASP A 176 1.09 -19.76 12.93
C ASP A 176 1.61 -18.70 11.96
N TRP A 177 2.68 -19.02 11.22
CA TRP A 177 3.18 -18.14 10.17
C TRP A 177 2.11 -17.88 9.11
N TRP A 178 1.49 -18.95 8.60
CA TRP A 178 0.46 -18.86 7.56
C TRP A 178 -0.77 -18.09 8.02
N ARG A 179 -1.30 -18.37 9.21
CA ARG A 179 -2.45 -17.65 9.79
C ARG A 179 -2.23 -16.15 9.87
N SER A 180 -0.99 -15.72 10.10
CA SER A 180 -0.63 -14.30 10.13
C SER A 180 -0.40 -13.69 8.74
N MET A 181 0.10 -14.47 7.78
CA MET A 181 0.47 -13.98 6.44
C MET A 181 -0.70 -13.96 5.46
N GLU A 182 -1.60 -14.95 5.52
CA GLU A 182 -2.72 -15.09 4.59
C GLU A 182 -3.56 -13.81 4.46
N PRO A 183 -4.00 -13.14 5.56
CA PRO A 183 -4.81 -11.93 5.44
C PRO A 183 -4.03 -10.76 4.82
N VAL A 184 -2.74 -10.63 5.13
CA VAL A 184 -1.87 -9.58 4.59
C VAL A 184 -1.74 -9.73 3.09
N ILE A 185 -1.48 -10.95 2.62
CA ILE A 185 -1.35 -11.28 1.19
C ILE A 185 -2.66 -11.07 0.45
N ARG A 186 -3.77 -11.58 1.00
CA ARG A 186 -5.10 -11.45 0.41
C ARG A 186 -5.48 -9.98 0.23
N ASN A 187 -5.27 -9.18 1.27
CA ASN A 187 -5.68 -7.78 1.26
C ASN A 187 -4.77 -6.93 0.36
N ALA A 188 -3.45 -7.16 0.37
CA ALA A 188 -2.48 -6.35 -0.39
C ALA A 188 -2.73 -6.29 -1.91
N LYS A 189 -3.47 -7.27 -2.47
CA LYS A 189 -3.80 -7.37 -3.90
C LYS A 189 -5.09 -6.65 -4.30
N MET A 190 -5.86 -6.13 -3.35
CA MET A 190 -7.18 -5.57 -3.64
C MET A 190 -7.08 -4.40 -4.65
N PRO A 191 -7.82 -4.45 -5.77
CA PRO A 191 -7.77 -3.40 -6.80
C PRO A 191 -8.21 -2.04 -6.24
N PHE A 192 -9.06 -2.05 -5.20
CA PHE A 192 -9.46 -0.88 -4.42
C PHE A 192 -8.27 -0.01 -3.97
N PHE A 193 -7.13 -0.60 -3.62
CA PHE A 193 -5.96 0.18 -3.18
C PHE A 193 -5.32 1.00 -4.31
N ARG A 194 -5.48 0.60 -5.58
CA ARG A 194 -5.05 1.43 -6.72
C ARG A 194 -5.83 2.73 -6.77
N PHE A 195 -7.12 2.67 -6.45
CA PHE A 195 -8.00 3.83 -6.40
C PHE A 195 -7.69 4.70 -5.17
N VAL A 196 -7.72 4.11 -3.97
CA VAL A 196 -7.52 4.86 -2.71
C VAL A 196 -6.17 5.56 -2.66
N PHE A 197 -5.11 4.89 -3.10
CA PHE A 197 -3.75 5.44 -3.01
C PHE A 197 -3.34 6.29 -4.21
N TYR A 198 -4.21 6.51 -5.20
CA TYR A 198 -3.85 7.19 -6.46
C TYR A 198 -3.16 8.55 -6.25
N TRP A 199 -3.67 9.36 -5.31
CA TRP A 199 -3.14 10.69 -4.98
C TRP A 199 -2.01 10.68 -3.95
N LEU A 200 -1.54 9.51 -3.52
CA LEU A 200 -0.42 9.35 -2.60
C LEU A 200 0.84 8.96 -3.39
N PRO A 201 1.92 9.79 -3.38
CA PRO A 201 3.04 9.64 -4.31
C PRO A 201 3.71 8.26 -4.34
N ALA A 202 4.13 7.74 -3.19
CA ALA A 202 4.71 6.41 -3.09
C ALA A 202 3.62 5.33 -3.22
N LEU A 203 2.54 5.46 -2.45
CA LEU A 203 1.53 4.42 -2.28
C LEU A 203 0.70 4.12 -3.53
N ARG A 204 0.59 5.03 -4.51
CA ARG A 204 -0.02 4.71 -5.81
C ARG A 204 0.66 3.55 -6.55
N TYR A 205 1.93 3.29 -6.24
CA TYR A 205 2.69 2.16 -6.78
C TYR A 205 2.61 0.91 -5.92
N PHE A 206 1.91 0.92 -4.79
CA PHE A 206 1.83 -0.20 -3.84
C PHE A 206 1.41 -1.52 -4.51
N VAL A 207 0.25 -1.53 -5.17
CA VAL A 207 -0.27 -2.72 -5.86
C VAL A 207 0.63 -3.12 -7.04
N THR A 208 1.19 -2.14 -7.76
CA THR A 208 2.08 -2.41 -8.89
C THR A 208 3.40 -3.05 -8.42
N CYS A 209 3.97 -2.57 -7.33
CA CYS A 209 5.16 -3.15 -6.69
C CYS A 209 4.87 -4.56 -6.19
N TYR A 210 3.73 -4.78 -5.54
CA TYR A 210 3.31 -6.11 -5.11
C TYR A 210 3.25 -7.09 -6.29
N LYS A 211 2.52 -6.72 -7.36
CA LYS A 211 2.39 -7.55 -8.57
C LYS A 211 3.73 -7.79 -9.27
N ALA A 212 4.61 -6.79 -9.32
CA ALA A 212 5.94 -6.95 -9.91
C ALA A 212 6.78 -7.96 -9.13
N LYS A 213 6.79 -7.88 -7.79
CA LYS A 213 7.46 -8.86 -6.91
C LYS A 213 6.92 -10.27 -7.12
N GLU A 214 5.60 -10.38 -7.14
CA GLU A 214 4.86 -11.62 -7.36
C GLU A 214 5.20 -12.28 -8.70
N ASN A 215 5.19 -11.51 -9.79
CA ASN A 215 5.47 -12.03 -11.13
C ASN A 215 6.95 -12.25 -11.43
N GLY A 216 7.85 -11.65 -10.66
CA GLY A 216 9.29 -11.81 -10.79
C GLY A 216 9.86 -12.87 -9.86
N ARG A 217 10.84 -12.46 -9.04
CA ARG A 217 11.61 -13.34 -8.15
C ARG A 217 10.75 -14.19 -7.21
N TYR A 218 9.60 -13.69 -6.76
CA TYR A 218 8.73 -14.50 -5.90
C TYR A 218 8.25 -15.77 -6.61
N ARG A 219 7.72 -15.62 -7.82
CA ARG A 219 7.26 -16.73 -8.66
C ARG A 219 8.39 -17.72 -8.96
N GLU A 220 9.58 -17.21 -9.27
CA GLU A 220 10.77 -18.03 -9.52
C GLU A 220 11.13 -18.92 -8.32
N LEU A 221 11.04 -18.40 -7.10
CA LEU A 221 11.49 -19.11 -5.90
C LEU A 221 10.43 -20.03 -5.29
N TYR A 222 9.15 -19.66 -5.38
CA TYR A 222 8.10 -20.25 -4.54
C TYR A 222 6.95 -20.89 -5.32
N ILE A 223 6.99 -20.91 -6.65
CA ILE A 223 6.00 -21.63 -7.47
C ILE A 223 6.69 -22.83 -8.13
N GLN A 224 6.23 -24.05 -7.83
CA GLN A 224 6.77 -25.28 -8.43
C GLN A 224 5.81 -25.93 -9.44
N ASP A 225 4.50 -25.95 -9.16
CA ASP A 225 3.54 -26.79 -9.92
C ASP A 225 2.40 -25.99 -10.59
N GLY A 226 2.61 -24.70 -10.85
CA GLY A 226 1.58 -23.84 -11.48
C GLY A 226 0.37 -23.48 -10.59
N ASN A 227 0.26 -24.10 -9.41
CA ASN A 227 -0.75 -23.79 -8.41
C ASN A 227 -0.40 -22.58 -7.54
N ASN A 228 -1.46 -21.95 -7.01
CA ASN A 228 -1.57 -20.70 -6.27
C ASN A 228 -0.28 -20.05 -5.75
N ILE A 229 -0.17 -18.74 -6.01
CA ILE A 229 0.87 -17.89 -5.45
C ILE A 229 0.55 -17.64 -3.98
N PHE A 230 1.56 -17.80 -3.12
CA PHE A 230 1.46 -17.64 -1.66
C PHE A 230 0.56 -18.68 -1.01
N VAL A 231 1.11 -19.87 -0.78
CA VAL A 231 0.49 -20.96 -0.02
C VAL A 231 1.24 -21.19 1.29
N ARG A 232 0.71 -22.01 2.19
CA ARG A 232 1.35 -22.36 3.47
C ARG A 232 2.75 -22.93 3.26
N GLU A 233 2.93 -23.72 2.21
CA GLU A 233 4.18 -24.36 1.78
C GLU A 233 5.25 -23.36 1.33
N THR A 234 4.90 -22.08 1.10
CA THR A 234 5.86 -21.00 0.86
C THR A 234 6.94 -20.96 1.94
N TYR A 235 6.56 -21.21 3.20
CA TYR A 235 7.50 -21.28 4.30
C TYR A 235 8.59 -22.33 4.03
N ASP A 236 8.19 -23.54 3.65
CA ASP A 236 9.10 -24.66 3.36
C ASP A 236 9.90 -24.42 2.08
N TYR A 237 9.30 -23.78 1.06
CA TYR A 237 10.03 -23.36 -0.15
C TYR A 237 11.13 -22.35 0.18
N HIS A 238 10.86 -21.37 1.06
CA HIS A 238 11.86 -20.40 1.49
C HIS A 238 13.00 -21.05 2.27
N MET A 239 12.69 -21.97 3.19
CA MET A 239 13.71 -22.72 3.94
C MET A 239 14.61 -23.53 3.02
N ARG A 240 14.04 -24.24 2.04
CA ARG A 240 14.81 -24.98 1.02
C ARG A 240 15.66 -24.06 0.16
N TYR A 241 15.13 -22.90 -0.22
CA TYR A 241 15.88 -21.89 -0.96
C TYR A 241 17.11 -21.43 -0.18
N LEU A 242 16.95 -21.06 1.10
CA LEU A 242 18.07 -20.61 1.94
C LEU A 242 19.15 -21.69 2.08
N LYS A 243 18.76 -22.94 2.40
CA LYS A 243 19.72 -24.06 2.51
C LYS A 243 20.47 -24.34 1.21
N ARG A 244 19.87 -24.06 0.06
CA ARG A 244 20.49 -24.27 -1.26
C ARG A 244 21.53 -23.20 -1.60
N VAL A 245 21.29 -21.95 -1.21
CA VAL A 245 22.08 -20.79 -1.70
C VAL A 245 23.01 -20.21 -0.65
N VAL A 246 22.73 -20.42 0.64
CA VAL A 246 23.53 -19.89 1.75
C VAL A 246 24.45 -21.01 2.26
N PRO A 247 25.77 -20.77 2.36
CA PRO A 247 26.67 -21.69 3.04
C PRO A 247 26.23 -21.94 4.48
N GLU A 248 26.32 -23.19 4.94
CA GLU A 248 25.80 -23.62 6.25
C GLU A 248 26.38 -22.79 7.39
N GLU A 249 27.66 -22.41 7.30
CA GLU A 249 28.36 -21.61 8.30
C GLU A 249 27.86 -20.15 8.40
N LYS A 250 27.11 -19.66 7.40
CA LYS A 250 26.52 -18.31 7.38
C LYS A 250 25.03 -18.29 7.67
N LEU A 251 24.37 -19.46 7.67
CA LEU A 251 22.93 -19.58 7.86
C LEU A 251 22.61 -19.87 9.32
N HIS A 252 22.01 -18.90 10.01
CA HIS A 252 21.66 -19.01 11.42
C HIS A 252 20.15 -18.94 11.61
N SER A 253 19.57 -19.90 12.31
CA SER A 253 18.18 -19.84 12.75
C SER A 253 18.06 -19.01 14.03
N PHE A 254 17.00 -18.20 14.14
CA PHE A 254 16.72 -17.40 15.34
C PHE A 254 15.21 -17.37 15.62
N SER A 255 14.77 -17.62 16.85
CA SER A 255 13.40 -17.31 17.25
C SER A 255 13.36 -15.98 18.00
N VAL A 256 12.41 -15.12 17.65
CA VAL A 256 12.17 -13.85 18.37
C VAL A 256 11.80 -14.09 19.83
N GLU A 257 11.29 -15.28 20.15
CA GLU A 257 10.93 -15.68 21.51
C GLU A 257 12.15 -15.96 22.39
N ASP A 258 13.31 -16.23 21.79
CA ASP A 258 14.55 -16.49 22.53
C ASP A 258 15.21 -15.19 23.06
N GLY A 259 14.72 -14.02 22.65
CA GLY A 259 15.17 -12.73 23.13
C GLY A 259 16.60 -12.36 22.71
N TRP A 260 17.31 -11.64 23.58
CA TRP A 260 18.61 -11.05 23.25
C TRP A 260 19.77 -12.04 23.18
N GLU A 261 19.82 -13.02 24.09
CA GLU A 261 21.03 -13.81 24.33
C GLU A 261 21.56 -14.52 23.08
N PRO A 262 20.74 -15.25 22.29
CA PRO A 262 21.26 -15.97 21.12
C PRO A 262 21.70 -15.02 20.01
N LEU A 263 20.96 -13.91 19.83
CA LEU A 263 21.29 -12.91 18.82
C LEU A 263 22.60 -12.18 19.15
N CYS A 264 22.78 -11.81 20.42
CA CYS A 264 24.00 -11.16 20.92
C CYS A 264 25.22 -12.08 20.79
N LYS A 265 25.06 -13.36 21.16
CA LYS A 265 26.10 -14.39 20.99
C LYS A 265 26.49 -14.54 19.51
N LEU A 266 25.50 -14.58 18.62
CA LEU A 266 25.73 -14.71 17.19
C LEU A 266 26.46 -13.50 16.60
N LEU A 267 26.13 -12.29 17.05
CA LEU A 267 26.71 -11.04 16.54
C LEU A 267 27.97 -10.60 17.29
N HIS A 268 28.38 -11.33 18.33
CA HIS A 268 29.48 -10.97 19.23
C HIS A 268 29.29 -9.57 19.84
N LYS A 269 28.07 -9.31 20.35
CA LYS A 269 27.67 -8.05 20.98
C LYS A 269 27.26 -8.26 22.44
N PRO A 270 27.38 -7.24 23.31
CA PRO A 270 26.87 -7.32 24.68
C PRO A 270 25.35 -7.38 24.69
N VAL A 271 24.78 -8.08 25.67
CA VAL A 271 23.34 -8.15 25.91
C VAL A 271 22.86 -6.79 26.45
N PRO A 272 21.90 -6.12 25.78
CA PRO A 272 21.32 -4.87 26.30
C PRO A 272 20.52 -5.09 27.59
N ASP A 273 20.57 -4.11 28.51
CA ASP A 273 19.76 -4.08 29.73
C ASP A 273 18.36 -3.48 29.46
N GLU A 274 17.64 -4.06 28.51
CA GLU A 274 16.28 -3.66 28.13
C GLU A 274 15.51 -4.87 27.57
N PRO A 275 14.16 -4.89 27.62
CA PRO A 275 13.40 -6.00 27.04
C PRO A 275 13.60 -6.08 25.52
N PHE A 276 13.59 -7.29 24.97
CA PHE A 276 13.68 -7.49 23.52
C PHE A 276 12.55 -6.72 22.81
N PRO A 277 12.82 -5.96 21.73
CA PRO A 277 11.82 -5.15 21.07
C PRO A 277 10.60 -5.97 20.66
N ARG A 278 9.42 -5.50 21.02
CA ARG A 278 8.14 -6.03 20.55
C ARG A 278 7.41 -4.96 19.76
N ALA A 279 7.97 -4.61 18.63
CA ALA A 279 7.34 -3.72 17.66
C ALA A 279 6.67 -4.59 16.60
N ASN A 280 5.47 -5.10 16.89
CA ASN A 280 4.45 -5.45 15.90
C ASN A 280 3.16 -5.99 16.53
N ASP A 281 2.58 -5.27 17.50
CA ASP A 281 1.20 -5.57 17.86
C ASP A 281 0.35 -5.42 16.60
N ALA A 282 -0.52 -6.39 16.29
CA ALA A 282 -1.36 -6.32 15.10
C ALA A 282 -2.11 -4.99 15.02
N ALA A 283 -2.47 -4.43 16.18
CA ALA A 283 -3.01 -3.09 16.35
C ALA A 283 -2.14 -1.98 15.73
N THR A 284 -0.81 -2.04 15.80
CA THR A 284 0.11 -1.03 15.25
C THR A 284 0.22 -1.11 13.73
N VAL A 285 0.25 -2.33 13.17
CA VAL A 285 0.23 -2.52 11.70
C VAL A 285 -1.11 -2.08 11.13
N GLU A 286 -2.19 -2.51 11.76
CA GLU A 286 -3.54 -2.21 11.32
C GLU A 286 -3.86 -0.72 11.43
N SER A 287 -3.47 -0.05 12.52
CA SER A 287 -3.63 1.41 12.67
C SER A 287 -2.80 2.19 11.64
N SER A 288 -1.57 1.76 11.35
CA SER A 288 -0.74 2.35 10.29
C SER A 288 -1.42 2.19 8.93
N PHE A 289 -1.97 1.02 8.65
CA PHE A 289 -2.71 0.73 7.42
C PHE A 289 -3.99 1.58 7.30
N LYS A 290 -4.80 1.65 8.36
CA LYS A 290 -5.99 2.51 8.45
C LYS A 290 -5.63 3.97 8.22
N SER A 291 -4.54 4.45 8.81
CA SER A 291 -4.02 5.81 8.60
C SER A 291 -3.70 6.08 7.12
N MET A 292 -3.09 5.12 6.42
CA MET A 292 -2.79 5.24 4.99
C MET A 292 -4.07 5.32 4.14
N VAL A 293 -5.05 4.46 4.41
CA VAL A 293 -6.35 4.45 3.72
C VAL A 293 -7.09 5.77 3.97
N LEU A 294 -7.16 6.22 5.22
CA LEU A 294 -7.78 7.50 5.58
C LEU A 294 -7.11 8.68 4.87
N LYS A 295 -5.77 8.73 4.85
CA LYS A 295 -5.03 9.75 4.09
C LYS A 295 -5.38 9.72 2.60
N GLY A 296 -5.53 8.54 2.00
CA GLY A 296 -5.94 8.39 0.61
C GLY A 296 -7.34 8.94 0.35
N LEU A 297 -8.30 8.58 1.20
CA LEU A 297 -9.68 9.08 1.12
C LEU A 297 -9.77 10.58 1.36
N LEU A 298 -9.01 11.12 2.32
CA LEU A 298 -8.92 12.57 2.56
C LEU A 298 -8.34 13.32 1.35
N ARG A 299 -7.34 12.75 0.65
CA ARG A 299 -6.86 13.34 -0.61
C ARG A 299 -7.92 13.35 -1.69
N TRP A 300 -8.71 12.29 -1.82
CA TRP A 300 -9.87 12.29 -2.71
C TRP A 300 -10.89 13.35 -2.34
N ALA A 301 -11.24 13.48 -1.06
CA ALA A 301 -12.16 14.52 -0.58
C ALA A 301 -11.65 15.93 -0.92
N GLN A 302 -10.34 16.19 -0.76
CA GLN A 302 -9.70 17.45 -1.15
C GLN A 302 -9.80 17.71 -2.67
N VAL A 303 -9.59 16.70 -3.49
CA VAL A 303 -9.69 16.80 -4.95
C VAL A 303 -11.13 17.08 -5.37
N PHE A 304 -12.11 16.37 -4.81
CA PHE A 304 -13.54 16.61 -5.10
C PHE A 304 -13.98 17.99 -4.63
N TYR A 305 -13.60 18.40 -3.41
CA TYR A 305 -13.89 19.73 -2.90
C TYR A 305 -13.28 20.82 -3.79
N GLY A 306 -12.01 20.68 -4.19
CA GLY A 306 -11.37 21.62 -5.11
C GLY A 306 -12.05 21.68 -6.47
N GLY A 307 -12.48 20.52 -7.02
CA GLY A 307 -13.24 20.45 -8.27
C GLY A 307 -14.61 21.15 -8.18
N ILE A 308 -15.36 20.90 -7.09
CA ILE A 308 -16.65 21.54 -6.82
C ILE A 308 -16.46 23.05 -6.63
N TRP A 309 -15.45 23.47 -5.87
CA TRP A 309 -15.14 24.87 -5.65
C TRP A 309 -14.77 25.58 -6.96
N LEU A 310 -13.98 24.97 -7.83
CA LEU A 310 -13.65 25.50 -9.15
C LEU A 310 -14.90 25.59 -10.05
N ALA A 311 -15.76 24.57 -10.06
CA ALA A 311 -17.00 24.56 -10.83
C ALA A 311 -17.98 25.64 -10.36
N PHE A 312 -18.15 25.78 -9.04
CA PHE A 312 -19.01 26.78 -8.42
C PHE A 312 -18.50 28.21 -8.67
N ASN A 313 -17.20 28.47 -8.51
CA ASN A 313 -16.63 29.78 -8.81
C ASN A 313 -16.64 30.10 -10.31
N ARG A 314 -16.52 29.11 -11.19
CA ARG A 314 -16.67 29.30 -12.64
C ARG A 314 -18.12 29.57 -13.06
N ALA A 315 -19.09 29.03 -12.32
CA ALA A 315 -20.51 29.34 -12.51
C ALA A 315 -20.90 30.72 -11.94
N LEU A 316 -20.19 31.20 -10.92
CA LEU A 316 -20.39 32.52 -10.31
C LEU A 316 -19.61 33.66 -10.99
N LEU A 317 -18.53 33.36 -11.72
CA LEU A 317 -17.90 34.33 -12.60
C LEU A 317 -18.87 34.62 -13.75
N PRO A 318 -19.47 35.82 -13.82
CA PRO A 318 -20.24 36.17 -14.99
C PRO A 318 -19.28 36.09 -16.16
N VAL A 319 -19.68 35.37 -17.21
CA VAL A 319 -19.10 35.52 -18.53
C VAL A 319 -19.33 36.97 -18.94
N HIS A 320 -18.44 37.88 -18.55
CA HIS A 320 -18.32 39.21 -19.15
C HIS A 320 -17.62 39.03 -20.51
N ALA A 321 -18.27 38.27 -21.38
CA ALA A 321 -18.12 38.36 -22.83
C ALA A 321 -19.39 39.02 -23.38
N ASN A 322 -19.70 40.22 -22.90
CA ASN A 322 -20.73 41.09 -23.47
C ASN A 322 -20.35 42.55 -23.25
N THR A 323 -19.22 42.97 -23.82
CA THR A 323 -18.97 44.38 -24.10
C THR A 323 -18.45 44.57 -25.53
N PRO A 324 -19.28 44.29 -26.57
CA PRO A 324 -18.98 44.74 -27.93
C PRO A 324 -18.94 46.28 -28.06
N HIS A 325 -19.50 47.01 -27.08
CA HIS A 325 -19.67 48.47 -27.16
C HIS A 325 -18.43 49.29 -26.74
N LEU A 326 -17.44 48.71 -26.06
CA LEU A 326 -16.23 49.44 -25.62
C LEU A 326 -15.04 49.28 -26.57
N ILE A 327 -15.01 48.23 -27.39
CA ILE A 327 -13.86 47.91 -28.26
C ILE A 327 -14.07 48.44 -29.70
N GLN A 328 -15.32 48.54 -30.16
CA GLN A 328 -15.70 49.07 -31.48
C GLN A 328 -15.12 50.48 -31.78
N PRO A 329 -15.17 51.48 -30.86
CA PRO A 329 -14.61 52.81 -31.13
C PRO A 329 -13.09 52.82 -31.24
N ILE A 330 -12.42 51.88 -30.54
CA ILE A 330 -10.96 51.76 -30.52
C ILE A 330 -10.46 51.10 -31.81
N ILE A 331 -11.14 50.04 -32.28
CA ILE A 331 -10.83 49.38 -33.56
C ILE A 331 -11.05 50.35 -34.73
N HIS A 332 -12.14 51.12 -34.72
CA HIS A 332 -12.40 52.13 -35.76
C HIS A 332 -11.34 53.24 -35.78
N ARG A 333 -10.85 53.70 -34.62
CA ARG A 333 -9.75 54.69 -34.53
C ARG A 333 -8.41 54.16 -35.02
N ILE A 334 -8.13 52.87 -34.80
CA ILE A 334 -6.90 52.22 -35.24
C ILE A 334 -6.94 52.01 -36.77
N GLN A 335 -8.07 51.56 -37.32
CA GLN A 335 -8.25 51.38 -38.77
C GLN A 335 -8.22 52.69 -39.56
N SER A 336 -8.67 53.82 -38.98
CA SER A 336 -8.60 55.14 -39.64
C SER A 336 -7.21 55.79 -39.61
N ARG A 337 -6.21 55.21 -38.93
CA ARG A 337 -4.87 55.80 -38.76
C ARG A 337 -3.76 55.06 -39.54
N VAL A 338 -4.08 53.99 -40.26
CA VAL A 338 -3.08 53.25 -41.05
C VAL A 338 -3.24 53.62 -42.53
N PRO A 339 -2.28 54.33 -43.16
CA PRO A 339 -2.31 54.55 -44.59
C PRO A 339 -2.02 53.23 -45.30
N VAL A 340 -2.93 52.82 -46.20
CA VAL A 340 -2.78 51.65 -47.05
C VAL A 340 -1.64 51.90 -48.03
N ASN A 341 -0.49 51.27 -47.81
CA ASN A 341 0.60 51.25 -48.78
C ASN A 341 0.49 49.97 -49.63
N THR A 342 0.04 50.13 -50.86
CA THR A 342 0.00 49.10 -51.89
C THR A 342 1.40 48.89 -52.47
N ARG A 343 2.04 47.74 -52.21
CA ARG A 343 2.99 47.05 -53.11
C ARG A 343 3.69 45.89 -52.40
N SER A 344 3.39 44.66 -52.83
CA SER A 344 4.34 43.74 -53.47
C SER A 344 3.75 42.33 -53.52
N GLN A 345 3.37 41.91 -54.72
CA GLN A 345 3.03 40.52 -55.06
C GLN A 345 4.30 39.68 -55.11
N THR A 346 4.25 38.47 -54.55
CA THR A 346 5.06 37.33 -55.03
C THR A 346 4.30 36.03 -54.75
N PRO A 347 4.08 35.16 -55.76
CA PRO A 347 3.31 33.92 -55.60
C PRO A 347 4.24 32.73 -55.32
N ILE A 348 3.87 31.86 -54.36
CA ILE A 348 4.47 30.53 -54.23
C ILE A 348 3.41 29.48 -54.57
N ARG A 349 3.70 28.76 -55.66
CA ARG A 349 2.97 27.62 -56.22
C ARG A 349 3.59 26.32 -55.69
N HIS A 350 2.74 25.30 -55.46
CA HIS A 350 3.04 23.84 -55.51
C HIS A 350 3.97 23.27 -54.39
N LEU A 351 3.76 22.12 -53.73
CA LEU A 351 3.15 20.81 -54.04
C LEU A 351 2.79 20.04 -52.74
N GLN A 352 1.61 19.39 -52.75
CA GLN A 352 1.35 17.95 -52.49
C GLN A 352 2.17 17.22 -51.41
N THR A 353 1.55 16.84 -50.29
CA THR A 353 1.00 15.48 -49.99
C THR A 353 1.95 14.32 -50.25
N LEU A 354 2.43 13.68 -49.17
CA LEU A 354 2.77 12.26 -49.15
C LEU A 354 2.43 11.67 -47.77
N SER A 355 1.53 10.70 -47.80
CA SER A 355 1.20 9.74 -46.76
C SER A 355 2.29 8.67 -46.64
N LEU A 356 2.65 8.32 -45.41
CA LEU A 356 2.77 6.95 -44.89
C LEU A 356 2.70 6.97 -43.37
#